data_AF-A0A6G3MLD9-F1
#
_entry.id   AF-A0A6G3MLD9-F1
#
_cell.length_a   1.000
_cell.length_b   1.000
_cell.length_c   1.000
_cell.angle_alpha   90.00
_cell.angle_beta   90.00
_cell.angle_gamma   90.00
#
_symmetry.space_group_name_H-M   'P 1'
#
loop_
_entity.id
_entity.type
_entity.pdbx_description
1 polymer ?
#
loop_
_entity_poly.entity_id
_entity_poly.type
_entity_poly.pdbx_seq_one_letter_code
_entity_poly.pdbx_strand_id
1 'polypeptide(L)'
;MFQLGPGPVVWFISIEMFPQNASGAAQGIASFFNWFANTLVYLISPIALTTIKVKTLLIFIVLQIIISIYSVIFVVETYKKTPNQVIQNYGILEEKLGCSRKTMSPRDNLKANVLLL
;
A
#
# COMPACT_ATOMS: atom_id res chain seq x y z
N MET A 1 5.03 24.48 8.93
CA MET A 1 4.41 23.14 8.80
C MET A 1 4.95 22.51 7.52
N PHE A 2 6.03 21.72 7.59
CA PHE A 2 6.72 21.14 6.42
C PHE A 2 6.58 19.61 6.49
N GLN A 3 6.24 18.95 5.38
CA GLN A 3 6.07 17.49 5.24
C GLN A 3 5.04 16.77 6.14
N LEU A 4 3.99 17.45 6.62
CA LEU A 4 3.01 16.87 7.56
C LEU A 4 1.96 15.91 6.93
N GLY A 5 2.34 15.14 5.92
CA GLY A 5 1.41 14.21 5.26
C GLY A 5 2.13 13.05 4.58
N PRO A 6 2.13 12.96 3.24
CA PRO A 6 2.55 11.75 2.55
C PRO A 6 4.03 11.41 2.71
N GLY A 7 4.90 12.40 2.89
CA GLY A 7 6.36 12.19 2.94
C GLY A 7 6.81 11.18 3.98
N PRO A 8 6.66 11.46 5.30
CA PRO A 8 7.04 10.52 6.35
C PRO A 8 6.06 9.35 6.47
N VAL A 9 4.77 9.58 6.26
CA VAL A 9 3.73 8.55 6.50
C VAL A 9 3.93 7.33 5.60
N VAL A 10 4.26 7.50 4.31
CA VAL A 10 4.39 6.34 3.39
C VAL A 10 5.55 5.41 3.75
N TRP A 11 6.57 5.92 4.44
CA TRP A 11 7.72 5.11 4.85
C TRP A 11 7.45 4.31 6.12
N PHE A 12 6.60 4.83 7.01
CA PHE A 12 6.24 4.16 8.27
C PHE A 12 5.01 3.27 8.12
N ILE A 13 4.06 3.62 7.25
CA ILE A 13 2.83 2.84 7.09
C ILE A 13 3.12 1.40 6.63
N SER A 14 4.16 1.19 5.81
CA SER A 14 4.58 -0.13 5.33
C SER A 14 5.14 -1.04 6.44
N ILE A 15 5.62 -0.49 7.56
CA ILE A 15 6.00 -1.32 8.72
C ILE A 15 4.83 -1.55 9.68
N GLU A 16 3.86 -0.64 9.71
CA GLU A 16 2.68 -0.73 10.60
C GLU A 16 1.57 -1.61 10.03
N MET A 17 1.48 -1.72 8.70
CA MET A 17 0.45 -2.51 8.01
C MET A 17 0.68 -4.01 8.06
N PHE A 18 1.93 -4.46 8.20
CA PHE A 18 2.31 -5.86 8.07
C PHE A 18 2.85 -6.42 9.40
N PRO A 19 2.63 -7.71 9.68
CA PRO A 19 3.26 -8.36 10.82
C PRO A 19 4.79 -8.37 10.66
N GLN A 20 5.51 -8.36 11.78
CA GLN A 20 6.98 -8.19 11.83
C GLN A 20 7.76 -9.19 10.98
N ASN A 21 7.23 -10.40 10.78
CA ASN A 21 7.83 -11.44 9.94
C ASN A 21 7.72 -11.16 8.43
N ALA A 22 6.78 -10.32 8.00
CA ALA A 22 6.53 -9.98 6.60
C ALA A 22 6.89 -8.52 6.26
N SER A 23 7.04 -7.65 7.27
CA SER A 23 7.31 -6.22 7.08
C SER A 23 8.59 -5.95 6.29
N GLY A 24 9.66 -6.72 6.52
CA GLY A 24 10.92 -6.57 5.77
C GLY A 24 10.78 -6.82 4.27
N ALA A 25 10.07 -7.90 3.89
CA ALA A 25 9.80 -8.21 2.48
C ALA A 25 8.89 -7.17 1.83
N ALA A 26 7.84 -6.73 2.54
CA ALA A 26 6.94 -5.67 2.09
C ALA A 26 7.70 -4.35 1.86
N GLN A 27 8.60 -3.98 2.78
CA GLN A 27 9.42 -2.78 2.65
C GLN A 27 10.36 -2.84 1.44
N GLY A 28 10.95 -4.01 1.17
CA GLY A 28 11.79 -4.23 -0.01
C GLY A 28 11.04 -4.01 -1.32
N ILE A 29 9.84 -4.60 -1.44
CA ILE A 29 8.99 -4.44 -2.62
C ILE A 29 8.54 -2.98 -2.78
N ALA A 30 8.07 -2.35 -1.69
CA ALA A 30 7.67 -0.95 -1.70
C ALA A 30 8.81 -0.02 -2.12
N SER A 31 10.01 -0.27 -1.61
CA SER A 31 11.20 0.53 -1.96
C SER A 31 11.61 0.34 -3.41
N PHE A 32 11.57 -0.90 -3.92
CA PHE A 32 11.85 -1.17 -5.33
C PHE A 32 10.93 -0.36 -6.25
N PHE A 33 9.62 -0.43 -6.02
CA PHE A 33 8.66 0.34 -6.83
C PHE A 33 8.79 1.85 -6.64
N ASN A 34 9.15 2.32 -5.43
CA ASN A 34 9.42 3.73 -5.18
C ASN A 34 10.60 4.24 -6.03
N TRP A 35 11.73 3.55 -5.99
CA TRP A 35 12.91 3.93 -6.77
C TRP A 35 12.69 3.74 -8.26
N PHE A 36 12.00 2.69 -8.67
CA PHE A 36 11.65 2.47 -10.07
C PHE A 36 10.76 3.59 -10.62
N ALA A 37 9.72 4.00 -9.89
CA ALA A 37 8.87 5.12 -10.27
C ALA A 37 9.66 6.44 -10.31
N ASN A 38 10.58 6.66 -9.36
CA ASN A 38 11.45 7.84 -9.37
C ASN A 38 12.35 7.88 -10.61
N THR A 39 12.97 6.75 -10.97
CA THR A 39 13.75 6.61 -12.21
C THR A 39 12.89 6.89 -13.44
N LEU A 40 11.67 6.35 -13.48
CA LEU A 40 10.77 6.55 -14.61
C LEU A 40 10.37 8.03 -14.78
N VAL A 41 10.04 8.71 -13.68
CA VAL A 41 9.74 10.15 -13.68
C VAL A 41 10.94 10.94 -14.17
N TYR A 42 12.16 10.60 -13.73
CA TYR A 42 13.38 11.26 -14.19
C TYR A 42 13.58 11.13 -15.71
N LEU A 43 13.35 9.94 -16.28
CA LEU A 43 13.50 9.69 -17.72
C LEU A 43 12.38 10.34 -18.55
N ILE A 44 11.14 10.34 -18.06
CA ILE A 44 9.96 10.85 -18.80
C ILE A 44 9.83 12.38 -18.69
N SER A 45 10.25 12.98 -17.57
CA SER A 45 10.13 14.42 -17.32
C SER A 45 10.61 15.32 -18.47
N PRO A 46 11.82 15.14 -19.05
CA PRO A 46 12.26 16.00 -20.17
C PRO A 46 11.35 15.88 -21.41
N ILE A 47 10.82 14.69 -21.71
CA ILE A 47 9.91 14.44 -22.84
C ILE A 47 8.54 15.09 -22.57
N ALA A 48 8.06 14.98 -21.34
CA ALA A 48 6.79 15.58 -20.94
C ALA A 48 6.86 17.11 -20.94
N LEU A 49 7.97 17.69 -20.50
CA LEU A 49 8.17 19.14 -20.48
C LEU A 49 8.27 19.76 -21.89
N THR A 50 8.82 19.05 -22.87
CA THR A 50 8.88 19.55 -24.26
C THR A 50 7.55 19.43 -25.00
N THR A 51 6.79 18.35 -24.74
CA THR A 51 5.54 18.07 -25.45
C THR A 51 4.34 18.77 -24.81
N ILE A 52 4.20 18.67 -23.49
CA ILE A 52 2.99 19.03 -22.73
C ILE A 52 3.23 20.30 -21.88
N LYS A 53 4.49 20.68 -21.64
CA LYS A 53 4.92 21.88 -20.90
C LYS A 53 4.30 21.92 -19.49
N VAL A 54 3.68 23.03 -19.10
CA VAL A 54 3.07 23.23 -17.78
C VAL A 54 1.93 22.25 -17.50
N LYS A 55 1.25 21.75 -18.54
CA LYS A 55 0.15 20.78 -18.37
C LYS A 55 0.63 19.43 -17.83
N THR A 56 1.94 19.14 -17.83
CA THR A 56 2.52 17.95 -17.19
C THR A 56 2.18 17.88 -15.69
N LEU A 57 2.05 19.04 -15.03
CA LEU A 57 1.64 19.12 -13.63
C LEU A 57 0.19 18.64 -13.40
N LEU A 58 -0.70 18.79 -14.39
CA LEU A 58 -2.06 18.28 -14.29
C LEU A 58 -2.09 16.76 -14.22
N ILE A 59 -1.16 16.08 -14.90
CA ILE A 59 -1.04 14.61 -14.84
C ILE A 59 -0.71 14.19 -13.40
N PHE A 60 0.24 14.88 -12.76
CA PHE A 60 0.58 14.61 -11.36
C PHE A 60 -0.58 14.89 -10.41
N ILE A 61 -1.38 15.95 -10.65
CA ILE A 61 -2.57 16.24 -9.85
C ILE A 61 -3.61 15.12 -9.97
N VAL A 62 -3.89 14.65 -11.19
CA VAL A 62 -4.83 13.54 -11.41
C VAL A 62 -4.35 12.27 -10.71
N LEU A 63 -3.06 11.92 -10.86
CA LEU A 63 -2.46 10.79 -10.16
C LEU A 63 -2.57 10.93 -8.64
N GLN A 64 -2.33 12.13 -8.09
CA GLN A 64 -2.44 12.40 -6.66
C GLN A 64 -3.88 12.21 -6.16
N ILE A 65 -4.89 12.64 -6.92
CA ILE A 65 -6.31 12.44 -6.58
C ILE A 65 -6.65 10.96 -6.56
N ILE A 66 -6.21 10.20 -7.56
CA ILE A 66 -6.44 8.74 -7.63
C ILE A 66 -5.82 8.05 -6.40
N ILE A 67 -4.58 8.37 -6.08
CA ILE A 67 -3.88 7.81 -4.90
C ILE A 67 -4.58 8.24 -3.61
N SER A 68 -5.07 9.48 -3.52
CA SER A 68 -5.81 9.95 -2.35
C SER A 68 -7.13 9.21 -2.17
N ILE A 69 -7.88 8.97 -3.25
CA ILE A 69 -9.12 8.19 -3.21
C ILE A 69 -8.81 6.74 -2.79
N TYR A 70 -7.78 6.13 -3.39
CA TYR A 70 -7.32 4.81 -3.01
C TYR A 70 -6.97 4.75 -1.52
N SER A 71 -6.24 5.74 -1.01
CA SER A 71 -5.84 5.79 0.41
C SER A 71 -7.05 5.85 1.34
N VAL A 72 -8.09 6.62 1.00
CA VAL A 72 -9.28 6.75 1.85
C VAL A 72 -10.11 5.46 1.86
N ILE A 73 -10.12 4.71 0.76
CA ILE A 73 -10.95 3.51 0.61
C ILE A 73 -10.23 2.26 1.13
N PHE A 74 -8.94 2.11 0.84
CA PHE A 74 -8.22 0.84 1.02
C PHE A 74 -7.20 0.84 2.16
N VAL A 75 -6.74 2.01 2.63
CA VAL A 75 -5.75 2.07 3.72
C VAL A 75 -6.49 2.23 5.04
N VAL A 76 -6.30 1.27 5.95
CA VAL A 76 -6.87 1.38 7.29
C VAL A 76 -5.98 2.26 8.17
N GLU A 77 -6.62 3.01 9.07
CA GLU A 77 -5.93 3.80 10.07
C GLU A 77 -5.07 2.92 10.98
N THR A 78 -3.77 3.22 11.10
CA THR A 78 -2.78 2.48 11.91
C THR A 78 -2.39 3.20 13.19
N TYR A 79 -2.76 4.48 13.35
CA TYR A 79 -2.34 5.28 14.50
C TYR A 79 -2.72 4.66 15.84
N LYS A 80 -1.70 4.41 16.69
CA LYS A 80 -1.82 3.81 18.03
C LYS A 80 -2.48 2.42 18.07
N LYS A 81 -2.44 1.67 16.98
CA LYS A 81 -2.98 0.31 16.92
C LYS A 81 -1.88 -0.74 16.94
N THR A 82 -2.18 -1.91 17.50
CA THR A 82 -1.29 -3.08 17.39
C THR A 82 -1.42 -3.73 16.02
N PRO A 83 -0.40 -4.46 15.52
CA PRO A 83 -0.48 -5.14 14.23
C PRO A 83 -1.70 -6.07 14.10
N ASN A 84 -2.11 -6.72 15.19
CA ASN A 84 -3.29 -7.58 15.21
C ASN A 84 -4.60 -6.79 14.99
N GLN A 85 -4.72 -5.60 15.60
CA GLN A 85 -5.87 -4.71 15.39
C GLN A 85 -5.90 -4.16 13.96
N VAL A 86 -4.75 -3.88 13.37
CA VAL A 86 -4.63 -3.45 11.97
C VAL A 86 -5.14 -4.54 11.02
N ILE A 87 -4.70 -5.80 11.21
CA ILE A 87 -5.17 -6.96 10.43
C ILE A 87 -6.68 -7.17 10.58
N GLN A 88 -7.22 -7.01 11.80
CA GLN A 88 -8.66 -7.10 12.05
C GLN A 88 -9.43 -6.01 11.30
N ASN A 89 -8.93 -4.77 11.29
CA ASN A 89 -9.56 -3.67 10.56
C ASN A 89 -9.57 -3.91 9.05
N TYR A 90 -8.51 -4.50 8.49
CA TYR A 90 -8.50 -4.93 7.10
C TYR A 90 -9.59 -5.96 6.80
N GLY A 91 -9.86 -6.91 7.71
CA GLY A 91 -10.95 -7.87 7.56
C GLY A 91 -12.34 -7.21 7.55
N ILE A 92 -12.58 -6.25 8.44
CA ILE A 92 -13.85 -5.48 8.48
C ILE A 92 -14.01 -4.63 7.20
N LEU A 93 -12.91 -4.05 6.72
CA LEU A 93 -12.92 -3.27 5.49
C LEU A 93 -13.31 -4.13 4.27
N GLU A 94 -12.77 -5.34 4.17
CA GLU A 94 -13.10 -6.27 3.08
C GLU A 94 -14.57 -6.71 3.11
N GLU A 95 -15.13 -6.95 4.30
CA GLU A 95 -16.56 -7.24 4.46
C GLU A 95 -17.42 -6.06 3.97
N LYS A 96 -17.06 -4.82 4.33
CA LYS A 96 -17.74 -3.61 3.86
C LYS A 96 -17.64 -3.40 2.35
N LEU A 97 -16.52 -3.79 1.74
CA LEU A 97 -16.30 -3.71 0.30
C LEU A 97 -16.93 -4.87 -0.47
N GLY A 98 -17.56 -5.84 0.21
CA GLY A 98 -18.16 -7.03 -0.42
C GLY A 98 -17.12 -8.01 -0.99
N CYS A 99 -15.84 -7.84 -0.67
CA CYS A 99 -14.76 -8.76 -1.03
C CYS A 99 -14.78 -9.93 -0.06
N SER A 100 -15.53 -10.98 -0.38
CA SER A 100 -15.60 -12.19 0.44
C SER A 100 -14.24 -12.90 0.50
N ARG A 101 -13.48 -12.68 1.57
CA ARG A 101 -12.33 -13.51 1.91
C ARG A 101 -12.85 -14.88 2.35
N LYS A 102 -12.67 -15.91 1.51
CA LYS A 102 -12.69 -17.29 2.01
C LYS A 102 -11.52 -17.42 2.99
N THR A 103 -11.79 -17.19 4.27
CA THR A 103 -10.84 -17.53 5.33
C THR A 103 -10.59 -19.03 5.23
N MET A 104 -9.36 -19.44 4.95
CA MET A 104 -8.98 -20.86 5.00
C MET A 104 -9.26 -21.35 6.42
N SER A 105 -10.11 -22.36 6.53
CA SER A 105 -10.68 -22.81 7.80
C SER A 105 -9.56 -23.41 8.66
N PRO A 106 -9.59 -23.30 9.99
CA PRO A 106 -8.72 -24.08 10.88
C PRO A 106 -8.76 -25.60 10.58
N ARG A 107 -9.85 -26.08 9.96
CA ARG A 107 -9.99 -27.47 9.48
C ARG A 107 -9.08 -27.81 8.29
N ASP A 108 -8.67 -26.83 7.49
CA ASP A 108 -7.80 -27.02 6.32
C ASP A 108 -6.32 -27.11 6.71
N ASN A 109 -5.91 -26.41 7.78
CA ASN A 109 -4.57 -26.54 8.37
C ASN A 109 -4.31 -27.94 8.94
N LEU A 110 -5.35 -28.57 9.51
CA LEU A 110 -5.24 -29.93 10.02
C LEU A 110 -5.03 -30.95 8.89
N LYS A 111 -5.67 -30.73 7.73
CA LYS A 111 -5.47 -31.59 6.55
C LYS A 111 -4.09 -31.39 5.91
N ALA A 112 -3.58 -30.17 5.87
CA ALA A 112 -2.26 -29.87 5.33
C ALA A 112 -1.12 -30.51 6.13
N ASN A 113 -1.20 -30.52 7.47
CA ASN A 113 -0.21 -31.20 8.32
C ASN A 113 -0.32 -32.73 8.31
N VAL A 114 -1.51 -33.29 8.05
CA VAL A 114 -1.69 -34.75 7.91
C VAL A 114 -1.25 -35.25 6.53
N LEU A 115 -1.31 -34.42 5.49
CA LEU A 115 -0.81 -34.76 4.15
C LEU A 115 0.72 -34.63 3.99
N LEU A 116 1.40 -34.06 4.98
CA LEU A 116 2.86 -33.92 5.03
C LEU A 116 3.52 -34.93 6.00
N LEU A 117 2.77 -35.93 6.45
CA LEU A 117 3.23 -37.15 7.14
C LEU A 117 2.89 -38.37 6.27
#